data_AF-D7SB20-F1
#
_entry.id   AF-D7SB20-F1
#
_cell.length_a   1.000
_cell.length_b   1.000
_cell.length_c   1.000
_cell.angle_alpha   90.00
_cell.angle_beta   90.00
_cell.angle_gamma   90.00
#
_symmetry.space_group_name_H-M   'P 1'
#
loop_
_entity.id
_entity.type
_entity.pdbx_description
1 polymer ?
#
loop_
_entity_poly.entity_id
_entity_poly.type
_entity_poly.pdbx_seq_one_letter_code
_entity_poly.pdbx_strand_id
1 'polypeptide(L)'
;TIVDGAGQKSDIEGRVAQIKAQIEETTSDYDREKLQERLAKLAGGVAVIRVGGSTEVEVKEKKDRIDDALNATRAAVQEGIVPGGGVALLRSSTKITAKGANDDQEAGINIVRKALQALVRQIAENAGDEASIVVGKILEKNEDNYGYNAQTGEYGDLIQLGIVDPVK
;
A
#
# COMPACT_ATOMS: atom_id res chain seq x y z
N THR A 1 -2.44 -20.91 -2.39
CA THR A 1 -3.46 -21.02 -1.32
C THR A 1 -4.16 -22.35 -1.45
N ILE A 2 -4.34 -23.09 -0.37
CA ILE A 2 -5.17 -24.31 -0.35
C ILE A 2 -6.48 -23.96 0.35
N VAL A 3 -7.60 -24.16 -0.33
CA VAL A 3 -8.96 -23.93 0.18
C VAL A 3 -9.65 -25.29 0.28
N ASP A 4 -10.46 -25.51 1.32
CA ASP A 4 -11.16 -26.77 1.59
C ASP A 4 -10.23 -27.99 1.69
N GLY A 5 -9.23 -27.92 2.58
CA GLY A 5 -8.37 -29.07 2.88
C GLY A 5 -9.15 -30.24 3.52
N ALA A 6 -8.79 -31.48 3.16
CA ALA A 6 -9.49 -32.69 3.61
C ALA A 6 -9.08 -33.20 5.01
N GLY A 7 -8.42 -32.37 5.82
CA GLY A 7 -7.95 -32.76 7.16
C GLY A 7 -9.10 -32.82 8.17
N GLN A 8 -9.05 -33.77 9.10
CA GLN A 8 -10.04 -33.82 10.18
C GLN A 8 -9.80 -32.67 11.16
N LYS A 9 -10.90 -32.07 11.66
CA LYS A 9 -10.83 -30.94 12.59
C LYS A 9 -10.04 -31.28 13.85
N SER A 10 -10.18 -32.50 14.37
CA SER A 10 -9.42 -33.01 15.52
C SER A 10 -7.91 -33.02 15.29
N ASP A 11 -7.46 -33.40 14.09
CA ASP A 11 -6.04 -33.47 13.76
C ASP A 11 -5.43 -32.06 13.68
N ILE A 12 -6.20 -31.12 13.15
CA ILE A 12 -5.81 -29.70 13.06
C ILE A 12 -5.70 -29.10 14.46
N GLU A 13 -6.71 -29.29 15.30
CA GLU A 13 -6.72 -28.81 16.69
C GLU A 13 -5.56 -29.42 17.51
N GLY A 14 -5.31 -30.72 17.35
CA GLY A 14 -4.18 -31.40 17.96
C GLY A 14 -2.84 -30.81 17.53
N ARG A 15 -2.67 -30.52 16.23
CA ARG A 15 -1.45 -29.90 15.71
C ARG A 15 -1.28 -28.47 16.20
N VAL A 16 -2.35 -27.69 16.29
CA VAL A 16 -2.35 -26.33 16.85
C VAL A 16 -1.90 -26.36 18.31
N ALA A 17 -2.43 -27.28 19.12
CA ALA A 17 -2.03 -27.45 20.52
C ALA A 17 -0.54 -27.83 20.65
N GLN A 18 -0.07 -28.76 19.82
CA GLN A 18 1.34 -29.16 19.81
C GLN A 18 2.28 -27.99 19.49
N ILE A 19 1.95 -27.16 18.51
CA ILE A 19 2.78 -26.00 18.14
C ILE A 19 2.78 -24.95 19.25
N LYS A 20 1.66 -24.74 19.94
CA LYS A 20 1.60 -23.83 21.11
C LYS A 20 2.54 -24.27 22.22
N ALA A 21 2.55 -25.56 22.56
CA ALA A 21 3.49 -26.09 23.56
C ALA A 21 4.95 -25.89 23.13
N GLN A 22 5.27 -26.14 21.86
CA GLN A 22 6.62 -25.93 21.31
C GLN A 22 7.09 -24.46 21.36
N ILE A 23 6.16 -23.51 21.24
CA ILE A 23 6.45 -22.06 21.36
C ILE A 23 6.81 -21.69 22.80
N GLU A 24 6.16 -22.32 23.79
CA GLU A 24 6.42 -22.08 25.22
C GLU A 24 7.74 -22.70 25.68
N GLU A 25 8.11 -23.86 25.14
CA GLU A 25 9.35 -24.55 25.49
C GLU A 25 10.59 -24.01 24.78
N THR A 26 10.44 -23.36 23.61
CA THR A 26 11.60 -22.88 22.86
C THR A 26 12.23 -21.62 23.46
N THR A 27 13.54 -21.69 23.65
CA THR A 27 14.38 -20.57 24.08
C THR A 27 14.96 -19.77 22.93
N SER A 28 14.85 -20.28 21.69
CA SER A 28 15.33 -19.65 20.47
C SER A 28 14.27 -18.70 19.91
N ASP A 29 14.61 -17.41 19.80
CA ASP A 29 13.71 -16.40 19.24
C ASP A 29 13.39 -16.67 17.77
N TYR A 30 14.37 -17.17 17.01
CA TYR A 30 14.18 -17.59 15.62
C TYR A 30 13.14 -18.71 15.49
N ASP A 31 13.24 -19.74 16.34
CA ASP A 31 12.30 -20.86 16.31
C ASP A 31 10.91 -20.43 16.78
N ARG A 32 10.84 -19.53 17.77
CA ARG A 32 9.57 -18.96 18.25
C ARG A 32 8.83 -18.25 17.11
N GLU A 33 9.52 -17.40 16.36
CA GLU A 33 8.94 -16.67 15.22
C GLU A 33 8.42 -17.65 14.16
N LYS A 34 9.22 -18.66 13.78
CA LYS A 34 8.82 -19.63 12.75
C LYS A 34 7.66 -20.52 13.20
N LEU A 35 7.59 -20.88 14.48
CA LEU A 35 6.46 -21.63 15.02
C LEU A 35 5.19 -20.77 15.09
N GLN A 36 5.30 -19.49 15.44
CA GLN A 36 4.19 -18.54 15.42
C GLN A 36 3.63 -18.33 14.00
N GLU A 37 4.49 -18.19 12.98
CA GLU A 37 4.05 -18.12 11.58
C GLU A 37 3.25 -19.36 11.17
N ARG A 38 3.72 -20.55 11.56
CA ARG A 38 3.05 -21.81 11.24
C ARG A 38 1.73 -21.95 11.99
N LEU A 39 1.70 -21.57 13.26
CA LEU A 39 0.49 -21.55 14.07
C LEU A 39 -0.57 -20.63 13.43
N ALA A 40 -0.17 -19.43 13.02
CA ALA A 40 -1.07 -18.47 12.37
C ALA A 40 -1.67 -19.03 11.08
N LYS A 41 -0.87 -19.73 10.26
CA LYS A 41 -1.35 -20.36 9.01
C LYS A 41 -2.34 -21.49 9.25
N LEU A 42 -2.19 -22.27 10.32
CA LEU A 42 -3.10 -23.38 10.65
C LEU A 42 -4.38 -22.90 11.36
N ALA A 43 -4.25 -21.95 12.29
CA ALA A 43 -5.37 -21.46 13.08
C ALA A 43 -6.22 -20.42 12.32
N GLY A 44 -5.60 -19.63 11.43
CA GLY A 44 -6.27 -18.54 10.71
C GLY A 44 -7.18 -18.99 9.57
N GLY A 45 -6.99 -20.21 9.05
CA GLY A 45 -7.77 -20.73 7.93
C GLY A 45 -7.67 -19.88 6.66
N VAL A 46 -8.64 -20.03 5.76
CA VAL A 46 -8.75 -19.24 4.53
C VAL A 46 -10.16 -18.70 4.37
N ALA A 47 -10.30 -17.37 4.34
CA ALA A 47 -11.56 -16.72 4.02
C ALA A 47 -11.77 -16.68 2.51
N VAL A 48 -13.00 -16.95 2.06
CA VAL A 48 -13.38 -16.95 0.63
C VAL A 48 -14.45 -15.89 0.38
N ILE A 49 -14.15 -14.94 -0.50
CA ILE A 49 -15.11 -13.94 -0.97
C ILE A 49 -15.73 -14.45 -2.27
N ARG A 50 -17.06 -14.59 -2.31
CA ARG A 50 -17.80 -15.00 -3.50
C ARG A 50 -18.39 -13.77 -4.18
N VAL A 51 -17.94 -13.50 -5.41
CA VAL A 51 -18.36 -12.34 -6.20
C VAL A 51 -19.45 -12.75 -7.18
N GLY A 52 -20.56 -12.01 -7.19
CA GLY A 52 -21.71 -12.24 -8.06
C GLY A 52 -22.01 -11.05 -8.98
N GLY A 53 -22.73 -11.32 -10.08
CA GLY A 53 -23.09 -10.35 -11.10
C GLY A 53 -24.13 -10.92 -12.06
N SER A 54 -24.72 -10.04 -12.88
CA SER A 54 -25.81 -10.39 -13.80
C SER A 54 -25.29 -11.01 -15.10
N THR A 55 -24.03 -10.73 -15.45
CA THR A 55 -23.35 -11.27 -16.64
C THR A 55 -21.95 -11.76 -16.29
N GLU A 56 -21.38 -12.64 -17.11
CA GLU A 56 -20.00 -13.13 -16.92
C GLU A 56 -18.98 -11.99 -16.94
N VAL A 57 -19.18 -10.99 -17.81
CA VAL A 57 -18.29 -9.83 -17.92
C VAL A 57 -18.31 -9.01 -16.64
N GLU A 58 -19.49 -8.77 -16.06
CA GLU A 58 -19.65 -8.05 -14.80
C GLU A 58 -19.01 -8.80 -13.63
N VAL A 59 -19.17 -10.12 -13.57
CA VAL A 59 -18.52 -10.94 -12.52
C VAL A 59 -17.00 -10.84 -12.60
N LYS A 60 -16.43 -10.89 -13.81
CA LYS A 60 -14.97 -10.76 -14.00
C LYS A 60 -14.47 -9.39 -13.56
N GLU A 61 -15.11 -8.31 -14.01
CA GLU A 61 -14.72 -6.95 -13.64
C GLU A 61 -14.81 -6.72 -12.13
N LYS A 62 -15.93 -7.11 -11.50
CA LYS A 62 -16.08 -6.98 -10.03
C LYS A 62 -15.07 -7.82 -9.27
N LYS A 63 -14.74 -9.00 -9.77
CA LYS A 63 -13.74 -9.86 -9.15
C LYS A 63 -12.37 -9.19 -9.16
N ASP A 64 -11.95 -8.68 -10.32
CA ASP A 64 -10.65 -8.00 -10.46
C ASP A 64 -10.61 -6.76 -9.55
N ARG A 65 -11.69 -5.97 -9.50
CA ARG A 65 -11.81 -4.81 -8.60
C ARG A 65 -11.72 -5.18 -7.12
N ILE A 66 -12.32 -6.30 -6.71
CA ILE A 66 -12.26 -6.79 -5.33
C ILE A 66 -10.86 -7.33 -5.01
N ASP A 67 -10.23 -8.03 -5.93
CA ASP A 67 -8.86 -8.52 -5.77
C ASP A 67 -7.88 -7.34 -5.60
N ASP A 68 -8.02 -6.28 -6.40
CA ASP A 68 -7.24 -5.04 -6.25
C ASP A 68 -7.50 -4.35 -4.91
N ALA A 69 -8.77 -4.18 -4.52
CA ALA A 69 -9.13 -3.57 -3.24
C ALA A 69 -8.58 -4.37 -2.04
N LEU A 70 -8.62 -5.71 -2.12
CA LEU A 70 -8.05 -6.59 -1.09
C LEU A 70 -6.54 -6.42 -0.97
N ASN A 71 -5.83 -6.33 -2.10
CA ASN A 71 -4.39 -6.14 -2.11
C ASN A 71 -4.01 -4.75 -1.59
N ALA A 72 -4.69 -3.70 -2.03
CA ALA A 72 -4.47 -2.33 -1.55
C ALA A 72 -4.71 -2.23 -0.02
N THR A 73 -5.80 -2.82 0.47
CA THR A 73 -6.10 -2.81 1.91
C THR A 73 -5.06 -3.60 2.72
N ARG A 74 -4.58 -4.74 2.20
CA ARG A 74 -3.50 -5.51 2.84
C ARG A 74 -2.19 -4.72 2.90
N ALA A 75 -1.83 -4.04 1.81
CA ALA A 75 -0.66 -3.16 1.77
C ALA A 75 -0.78 -2.02 2.78
N ALA A 76 -1.95 -1.36 2.83
CA ALA A 76 -2.25 -0.29 3.77
C ALA A 76 -2.17 -0.72 5.24
N VAL A 77 -2.63 -1.92 5.58
CA VAL A 77 -2.54 -2.47 6.95
C VAL A 77 -1.10 -2.78 7.36
N GLN A 78 -0.22 -3.12 6.41
CA GLN A 78 1.17 -3.48 6.70
C GLN A 78 2.05 -2.25 6.98
N GLU A 79 1.98 -1.24 6.12
CA GLU A 79 2.93 -0.12 6.12
C GLU A 79 2.26 1.26 6.28
N GLY A 80 0.93 1.28 6.42
CA GLY A 80 0.15 2.51 6.53
C GLY A 80 -0.28 3.08 5.18
N ILE A 81 -0.87 4.27 5.26
CA ILE A 81 -1.37 5.04 4.10
C ILE A 81 -0.70 6.41 4.05
N VAL A 82 -0.62 6.97 2.85
CA VAL A 82 -0.10 8.31 2.57
C VAL A 82 -1.08 9.07 1.66
N PRO A 83 -1.00 10.41 1.59
CA PRO A 83 -1.78 11.18 0.61
C PRO A 83 -1.42 10.72 -0.80
N GLY A 84 -2.44 10.32 -1.56
CA GLY A 84 -2.27 9.78 -2.90
C GLY A 84 -2.03 10.86 -3.96
N GLY A 85 -2.35 10.54 -5.22
CA GLY A 85 -2.27 11.51 -6.33
C GLY A 85 -0.85 12.02 -6.60
N GLY A 86 0.17 11.24 -6.21
CA GLY A 86 1.59 11.61 -6.33
C GLY A 86 2.06 12.68 -5.35
N VAL A 87 1.22 13.13 -4.40
CA VAL A 87 1.58 14.16 -3.42
C VAL A 87 2.65 13.67 -2.45
N ALA A 88 2.56 12.41 -1.98
CA ALA A 88 3.59 11.83 -1.14
C ALA A 88 4.99 11.86 -1.77
N LEU A 89 5.09 11.58 -3.09
CA LEU A 89 6.36 11.64 -3.82
C LEU A 89 6.84 13.09 -3.99
N LEU A 90 5.94 14.01 -4.35
CA LEU A 90 6.24 15.43 -4.45
C LEU A 90 6.81 15.97 -3.12
N ARG A 91 6.17 15.68 -1.99
CA ARG A 91 6.64 16.10 -0.65
C ARG A 91 7.96 15.44 -0.28
N SER A 92 8.17 14.19 -0.69
CA SER A 92 9.45 13.51 -0.49
C SER A 92 10.58 14.21 -1.23
N SER A 93 10.31 14.75 -2.43
CA SER A 93 11.32 15.47 -3.23
C SER A 93 11.88 16.71 -2.53
N THR A 94 11.07 17.40 -1.71
CA THR A 94 11.50 18.58 -0.95
C THR A 94 12.26 18.21 0.33
N LYS A 95 12.12 16.96 0.80
CA LYS A 95 12.78 16.46 2.02
C LYS A 95 14.16 15.81 1.73
N ILE A 96 14.60 15.75 0.48
CA ILE A 96 15.92 15.20 0.11
C ILE A 96 17.05 16.17 0.52
N THR A 97 17.72 15.86 1.64
CA THR A 97 18.86 16.62 2.19
C THR A 97 20.23 16.10 1.76
N ALA A 98 20.27 14.98 1.03
CA ALA A 98 21.51 14.39 0.53
C ALA A 98 22.29 15.37 -0.37
N LYS A 99 23.62 15.33 -0.27
CA LYS A 99 24.56 16.09 -1.09
C LYS A 99 25.52 15.14 -1.78
N GLY A 100 25.78 15.36 -3.06
CA GLY A 100 26.75 14.58 -3.82
C GLY A 100 28.18 14.84 -3.33
N ALA A 101 29.02 13.81 -3.35
CA ALA A 101 30.46 13.97 -3.13
C ALA A 101 31.18 14.56 -4.36
N ASN A 102 30.53 14.51 -5.52
CA ASN A 102 31.00 15.06 -6.79
C ASN A 102 29.80 15.51 -7.65
N ASP A 103 30.09 16.17 -8.77
CA ASP A 103 29.07 16.75 -9.66
C ASP A 103 28.13 15.69 -10.26
N ASP A 104 28.65 14.50 -10.57
CA ASP A 104 27.84 13.40 -11.11
C ASP A 104 26.81 12.88 -10.10
N GLN A 105 27.21 12.76 -8.82
CA GLN A 105 26.28 12.37 -7.76
C GLN A 105 25.25 13.46 -7.49
N GLU A 106 25.64 14.74 -7.53
CA GLU A 106 24.69 15.84 -7.35
C GLU A 106 23.68 15.90 -8.51
N ALA A 107 24.14 15.67 -9.75
CA ALA A 107 23.26 15.49 -10.90
C ALA A 107 22.29 14.33 -10.69
N GLY A 108 22.76 13.18 -10.19
CA GLY A 108 21.91 12.02 -9.86
C GLY A 108 20.83 12.35 -8.82
N ILE A 109 21.17 13.07 -7.75
CA ILE A 109 20.21 13.51 -6.73
C ILE A 109 19.15 14.44 -7.36
N ASN A 110 19.57 15.37 -8.22
CA ASN A 110 18.65 16.28 -8.90
C ASN A 110 17.71 15.57 -9.90
N ILE A 111 18.18 14.50 -10.55
CA ILE A 111 17.33 13.65 -11.39
C ILE A 111 16.23 13.00 -10.55
N VAL A 112 16.56 12.44 -9.39
CA VAL A 112 15.56 11.85 -8.47
C VAL A 112 14.57 12.90 -7.99
N ARG A 113 15.05 14.08 -7.56
CA ARG A 113 14.17 15.20 -7.15
C ARG A 113 13.17 15.54 -8.25
N LYS A 114 13.60 15.60 -9.52
CA LYS A 114 12.72 15.89 -10.67
C LYS A 114 11.76 14.74 -10.96
N ALA A 115 12.22 13.49 -10.92
CA ALA A 115 11.41 12.32 -11.20
C ALA A 115 10.25 12.16 -10.21
N LEU A 116 10.47 12.45 -8.93
CA LEU A 116 9.45 12.40 -7.89
C LEU A 116 8.29 13.39 -8.10
N GLN A 117 8.50 14.45 -8.89
CA GLN A 117 7.45 15.42 -9.25
C GLN A 117 6.68 15.02 -10.51
N ALA A 118 7.17 14.04 -11.28
CA ALA A 118 6.59 13.71 -12.58
C ALA A 118 5.15 13.19 -12.46
N LEU A 119 4.87 12.38 -11.43
CA LEU A 119 3.55 11.75 -11.27
C LEU A 119 2.44 12.77 -11.05
N VAL A 120 2.60 13.69 -10.11
CA VAL A 120 1.61 14.75 -9.85
C VAL A 120 1.44 15.68 -11.06
N ARG A 121 2.51 15.94 -11.80
CA ARG A 121 2.45 16.74 -13.05
C ARG A 121 1.65 16.02 -14.13
N GLN A 122 1.92 14.73 -14.33
CA GLN A 122 1.21 13.91 -15.31
C GLN A 122 -0.29 13.82 -14.97
N ILE A 123 -0.63 13.67 -13.69
CA ILE A 123 -2.02 13.63 -13.24
C ILE A 123 -2.72 14.97 -13.53
N ALA A 124 -2.07 16.10 -13.23
CA ALA A 124 -2.61 17.43 -13.53
C ALA A 124 -2.80 17.66 -15.04
N GLU A 125 -1.80 17.33 -15.85
CA GLU A 125 -1.88 17.47 -17.32
C GLU A 125 -3.00 16.60 -17.91
N ASN A 126 -3.16 15.36 -17.43
CA ASN A 126 -4.23 14.48 -17.85
C ASN A 126 -5.64 14.99 -17.45
N ALA A 127 -5.72 15.79 -16.38
CA ALA A 127 -6.94 16.48 -15.97
C ALA A 127 -7.21 17.77 -16.78
N GLY A 128 -6.25 18.20 -17.61
CA GLY A 128 -6.35 19.43 -18.41
C GLY A 128 -5.85 20.68 -17.69
N ASP A 129 -5.18 20.53 -16.55
CA ASP A 129 -4.68 21.63 -15.74
C ASP A 129 -3.19 21.88 -15.97
N GLU A 130 -2.76 23.13 -15.72
CA GLU A 130 -1.35 23.51 -15.81
C GLU A 130 -0.57 22.91 -14.63
N ALA A 131 0.19 21.85 -14.89
CA ALA A 131 0.93 21.10 -13.88
C ALA A 131 1.86 21.96 -13.01
N SER A 132 2.50 22.98 -13.58
CA SER A 132 3.39 23.88 -12.82
C SER A 132 2.62 24.70 -11.78
N ILE A 133 1.38 25.09 -12.07
CA ILE A 133 0.50 25.81 -11.13
C ILE A 133 0.04 24.84 -10.03
N VAL A 134 -0.36 23.62 -10.39
CA VAL A 134 -0.80 22.61 -9.42
C VAL A 134 0.31 22.28 -8.43
N VAL A 135 1.51 21.96 -8.92
CA VAL A 135 2.68 21.67 -8.07
C VAL A 135 3.03 22.86 -7.18
N GLY A 136 3.04 24.08 -7.74
CA GLY A 136 3.32 25.30 -6.98
C GLY A 136 2.35 25.47 -5.81
N LYS A 137 1.05 25.42 -6.07
CA LYS A 137 -0.01 25.55 -5.05
C LYS A 137 0.07 24.49 -3.96
N ILE A 138 0.41 23.25 -4.32
CA ILE A 138 0.61 22.18 -3.32
C ILE A 138 1.77 22.55 -2.40
N LEU A 139 2.92 22.93 -2.98
CA LEU A 139 4.14 23.22 -2.22
C LEU A 139 4.07 24.51 -1.39
N GLU A 140 3.25 25.49 -1.78
CA GLU A 140 3.03 26.73 -1.02
C GLU A 140 2.47 26.47 0.39
N LYS A 141 1.67 25.41 0.56
CA LYS A 141 1.20 25.00 1.89
C LYS A 141 2.16 24.00 2.51
N ASN A 142 2.61 24.28 3.73
CA ASN A 142 3.43 23.37 4.53
C ASN A 142 2.57 22.36 5.31
N GLU A 143 1.69 21.66 4.58
CA GLU A 143 0.79 20.64 5.11
C GLU A 143 1.04 19.35 4.34
N ASP A 144 1.50 18.29 5.03
CA ASP A 144 1.92 17.05 4.37
C ASP A 144 0.78 16.41 3.51
N ASN A 145 -0.47 16.53 3.97
CA ASN A 145 -1.64 15.96 3.28
C ASN A 145 -2.28 16.89 2.24
N TYR A 146 -1.89 18.16 2.19
CA TYR A 146 -2.51 19.11 1.26
C TYR A 146 -2.10 18.79 -0.16
N GLY A 147 -3.09 18.58 -1.03
CA GLY A 147 -2.90 18.10 -2.38
C GLY A 147 -3.97 18.60 -3.35
N TYR A 148 -3.98 18.00 -4.54
CA TYR A 148 -4.89 18.32 -5.63
C TYR A 148 -5.75 17.11 -5.98
N ASN A 149 -7.06 17.26 -5.93
CA ASN A 149 -8.02 16.25 -6.39
C ASN A 149 -8.28 16.46 -7.89
N ALA A 150 -7.63 15.68 -8.74
CA ALA A 150 -7.80 15.75 -10.20
C ALA A 150 -9.21 15.35 -10.69
N GLN A 151 -10.01 14.67 -9.86
CA GLN A 151 -11.38 14.31 -10.21
C GLN A 151 -12.34 15.51 -10.11
N THR A 152 -12.11 16.41 -9.15
CA THR A 152 -12.99 17.56 -8.87
C THR A 152 -12.35 18.91 -9.20
N GLY A 153 -11.03 18.98 -9.33
CA GLY A 153 -10.26 20.20 -9.51
C GLY A 153 -10.03 21.00 -8.22
N GLU A 154 -10.31 20.40 -7.06
CA GLU A 154 -10.22 21.07 -5.76
C GLU A 154 -8.91 20.74 -5.03
N TYR A 155 -8.46 21.68 -4.19
CA TYR A 155 -7.31 21.48 -3.31
C TYR A 155 -7.77 21.31 -1.87
N GLY A 156 -7.12 20.42 -1.13
CA GLY A 156 -7.49 20.13 0.25
C GLY A 156 -6.65 19.02 0.86
N ASP A 157 -7.04 18.57 2.05
CA ASP A 157 -6.44 17.39 2.68
C ASP A 157 -6.88 16.13 1.92
N LEU A 158 -5.95 15.49 1.21
CA LEU A 158 -6.26 14.32 0.38
C LEU A 158 -6.73 13.11 1.19
N ILE A 159 -6.28 12.97 2.44
CA ILE A 159 -6.73 11.87 3.30
C ILE A 159 -8.20 12.08 3.66
N GLN A 160 -8.59 13.31 4.01
CA GLN A 160 -10.00 13.63 4.28
C GLN A 160 -10.88 13.51 3.02
N LEU A 161 -10.32 13.80 1.85
CA LEU A 161 -10.97 13.61 0.56
C LEU A 161 -11.01 12.14 0.08
N GLY A 162 -10.41 11.21 0.83
CA GLY A 162 -10.40 9.78 0.51
C GLY A 162 -9.41 9.38 -0.60
N ILE A 163 -8.50 10.28 -0.99
CA ILE A 163 -7.46 10.05 -1.98
C ILE A 163 -6.19 9.62 -1.26
N VAL A 164 -6.11 8.32 -1.01
CA VAL A 164 -5.04 7.69 -0.24
C VAL A 164 -4.39 6.58 -1.06
N ASP A 165 -3.08 6.45 -0.91
CA ASP A 165 -2.31 5.34 -1.47
C ASP A 165 -1.67 4.54 -0.32
N PRO A 166 -1.67 3.20 -0.39
CA PRO A 166 -0.80 2.39 0.45
C PRO A 166 0.66 2.76 0.24
N VAL A 167 1.47 2.74 1.30
CA VAL A 167 2.91 3.07 1.22
C VAL A 167 3.70 2.06 0.38
N LYS A 168 3.27 0.80 0.40
CA LYS A 168 3.94 -0.35 -0.22
C LYS A 168 3.55 -0.49 -1.69
#